data_AF-A0A2E8UNN0-F1
#
_entry.id   AF-A0A2E8UNN0-F1
#
_cell.length_a   1.000
_cell.length_b   1.000
_cell.length_c   1.000
_cell.angle_alpha   90.00
_cell.angle_beta   90.00
_cell.angle_gamma   90.00
#
_symmetry.space_group_name_H-M   'P 1'
#
loop_
_entity.id
_entity.type
_entity.pdbx_description
1 polymer ?
#
loop_
_entity_poly.entity_id
_entity_poly.type
_entity_poly.pdbx_seq_one_letter_code
_entity_poly.pdbx_strand_id
1 'polypeptide(L)'
;MLESENSSNSELWNYANYVLGYKGATHDIAHKRPADFSGQWDRWRAEQHAYFLQRLKATPEADGNMLDRTVVLWGSAHPHASHSTKNYPIHLAGGNKLGLKHGHLHSFEGTKKVPLANLFVSMLNAVDVPVEAFADSTGIMSEALA
;
A
#
# COMPACT_ATOMS: atom_id res chain seq x y z
N MET A 1 -2.00 7.00 4.08
CA MET A 1 -2.40 8.39 3.75
C MET A 1 -1.17 9.25 3.95
N LEU A 2 -0.59 9.76 2.87
CA LEU A 2 0.67 10.51 2.93
C LEU A 2 0.44 12.00 3.26
N GLU A 3 -0.78 12.46 3.04
CA GLU A 3 -1.35 13.75 3.42
C GLU A 3 -1.52 13.78 4.94
N SER A 4 -0.60 14.39 5.68
CA SER A 4 -0.70 14.56 7.13
C SER A 4 -1.37 15.90 7.44
N GLU A 5 -1.93 16.06 8.65
CA GLU A 5 -2.32 17.39 9.16
C GLU A 5 -1.13 18.37 9.16
N ASN A 6 0.09 17.84 9.29
CA ASN A 6 1.33 18.60 9.22
C ASN A 6 1.74 18.99 7.79
N SER A 7 1.03 18.51 6.77
CA SER A 7 1.29 18.83 5.36
C SER A 7 0.75 20.20 4.94
N SER A 8 0.17 20.97 5.85
CA SER A 8 -0.50 22.27 5.58
C SER A 8 0.34 23.32 4.86
N ASN A 9 1.67 23.23 4.99
CA ASN A 9 2.62 24.11 4.31
C ASN A 9 3.20 23.51 3.01
N SER A 10 2.68 22.39 2.53
CA SER A 10 3.14 21.69 1.34
C SER A 10 2.07 21.62 0.25
N GLU A 11 2.49 21.39 -1.00
CA GLU A 11 1.55 21.23 -2.13
C GLU A 11 0.57 20.07 -1.93
N LEU A 12 0.96 19.06 -1.15
CA LEU A 12 0.12 17.91 -0.82
C LEU A 12 -1.24 18.37 -0.24
N TRP A 13 -1.20 19.38 0.65
CA TRP A 13 -2.40 19.97 1.25
C TRP A 13 -3.49 20.36 0.25
N ASN A 14 -3.09 20.76 -0.97
CA ASN A 14 -3.98 21.25 -2.01
C ASN A 14 -4.10 20.30 -3.21
N TYR A 15 -3.52 19.11 -3.16
CA TYR A 15 -3.43 18.23 -4.32
C TYR A 15 -4.80 17.81 -4.89
N ALA A 16 -5.78 17.51 -4.02
CA ALA A 16 -7.16 17.26 -4.47
C ALA A 16 -7.82 18.50 -5.09
N ASN A 17 -7.35 19.70 -4.77
CA ASN A 17 -7.88 20.95 -5.34
C ASN A 17 -7.45 21.09 -6.80
N TYR A 18 -6.20 20.71 -7.11
CA TYR A 18 -5.68 20.74 -8.48
C TYR A 18 -6.28 19.63 -9.34
N VAL A 19 -6.42 18.43 -8.77
CA VAL A 19 -6.86 17.24 -9.52
C VAL A 19 -8.37 17.21 -9.71
N LEU A 20 -9.13 17.54 -8.66
CA LEU A 20 -10.58 17.34 -8.61
C LEU A 20 -11.37 18.65 -8.46
N GLY A 21 -10.70 19.79 -8.30
CA GLY A 21 -11.38 21.06 -8.01
C GLY A 21 -11.94 21.15 -6.58
N TYR A 22 -11.50 20.28 -5.67
CA TYR A 22 -11.85 20.33 -4.26
C TYR A 22 -11.47 21.70 -3.64
N LYS A 23 -12.17 22.10 -2.57
CA LYS A 23 -12.00 23.40 -1.91
C LYS A 23 -11.53 23.30 -0.46
N GLY A 24 -11.46 22.09 0.08
CA GLY A 24 -10.92 21.82 1.42
C GLY A 24 -9.44 21.43 1.37
N ALA A 25 -8.97 20.85 2.47
CA ALA A 25 -7.63 20.26 2.54
C ALA A 25 -7.66 18.83 2.02
N THR A 26 -6.71 18.40 1.18
CA THR A 26 -6.66 17.00 0.71
C THR A 26 -6.77 15.98 1.86
N HIS A 27 -6.12 16.28 2.99
CA HIS A 27 -6.18 15.46 4.20
C HIS A 27 -7.61 15.29 4.73
N ASP A 28 -8.44 16.33 4.69
CA ASP A 28 -9.77 16.31 5.30
C ASP A 28 -10.77 15.39 4.57
N ILE A 29 -10.50 15.01 3.31
CA ILE A 29 -11.31 14.04 2.56
C ILE A 29 -11.39 12.71 3.32
N ALA A 30 -10.33 12.35 4.04
CA ALA A 30 -10.31 11.15 4.86
C ALA A 30 -11.22 11.19 6.08
N HIS A 31 -11.41 12.39 6.65
CA HIS A 31 -12.22 12.60 7.86
C HIS A 31 -13.67 12.92 7.51
N LYS A 32 -13.88 13.88 6.61
CA LYS A 32 -15.19 14.42 6.23
C LYS A 32 -15.94 13.52 5.26
N ARG A 33 -15.22 12.72 4.46
CA ARG A 33 -15.76 11.91 3.36
C ARG A 33 -16.86 12.60 2.54
N PRO A 34 -16.57 13.76 1.94
CA PRO A 34 -17.53 14.43 1.07
C PRO A 34 -18.01 13.48 -0.04
N ALA A 35 -19.33 13.32 -0.19
CA ALA A 35 -19.92 12.33 -1.08
C ALA A 35 -19.43 12.48 -2.53
N ASP A 36 -19.29 13.72 -3.00
CA ASP A 36 -18.92 14.00 -4.38
C ASP A 36 -17.44 13.73 -4.67
N PHE A 37 -16.54 13.88 -3.68
CA PHE A 37 -15.09 13.84 -3.92
C PHE A 37 -14.41 12.56 -3.42
N SER A 38 -14.98 11.88 -2.42
CA SER A 38 -14.30 10.77 -1.75
C SER A 38 -13.97 9.61 -2.68
N GLY A 39 -14.97 9.16 -3.45
CA GLY A 39 -14.77 8.08 -4.42
C GLY A 39 -13.86 8.50 -5.58
N GLN A 40 -13.93 9.77 -6.01
CA GLN A 40 -13.06 10.30 -7.05
C GLN A 40 -11.60 10.33 -6.60
N TRP A 41 -11.36 10.72 -5.34
CA TRP A 41 -10.03 10.74 -4.74
C TRP A 41 -9.45 9.34 -4.53
N ASP A 42 -10.27 8.40 -4.06
CA ASP A 42 -9.89 6.99 -3.93
C ASP A 42 -9.50 6.41 -5.30
N ARG A 43 -10.33 6.64 -6.32
CA ARG A 43 -10.09 6.21 -7.71
C ARG A 43 -8.82 6.83 -8.28
N TRP A 44 -8.67 8.15 -8.19
CA TRP A 44 -7.51 8.84 -8.76
C TRP A 44 -6.20 8.31 -8.17
N ARG A 45 -6.14 8.07 -6.85
CA ARG A 45 -4.96 7.48 -6.19
C ARG A 45 -4.69 6.05 -6.66
N ALA A 46 -5.73 5.24 -6.85
CA ALA A 46 -5.59 3.89 -7.39
C ALA A 46 -5.09 3.92 -8.85
N GLU A 47 -5.54 4.87 -9.65
CA GLU A 47 -5.05 5.08 -11.02
C GLU A 47 -3.56 5.48 -11.04
N GLN A 48 -3.11 6.35 -10.12
CA GLN A 48 -1.69 6.70 -10.02
C GLN A 48 -0.82 5.51 -9.56
N HIS A 49 -1.33 4.70 -8.62
CA HIS A 49 -0.66 3.47 -8.20
C HIS A 49 -0.55 2.47 -9.36
N ALA A 50 -1.63 2.28 -10.11
CA ALA A 50 -1.63 1.42 -11.29
C ALA A 50 -0.65 1.92 -12.36
N TYR A 51 -0.63 3.23 -12.63
CA TYR A 51 0.34 3.85 -13.53
C TYR A 51 1.77 3.61 -13.08
N PHE A 52 2.08 3.79 -11.80
CA PHE A 52 3.40 3.51 -11.24
C PHE A 52 3.82 2.06 -11.46
N LEU A 53 2.97 1.09 -11.13
CA LEU A 53 3.23 -0.34 -11.36
C LEU A 53 3.41 -0.66 -12.86
N GLN A 54 2.62 -0.05 -13.74
CA GLN A 54 2.75 -0.22 -15.18
C GLN A 54 4.11 0.29 -15.68
N ARG A 55 4.60 1.42 -15.16
CA ARG A 55 5.93 1.91 -15.54
C ARG A 55 7.05 0.97 -15.07
N LEU A 56 6.97 0.45 -13.84
CA LEU A 56 7.92 -0.55 -13.36
C LEU A 56 7.89 -1.79 -14.25
N LYS A 57 6.70 -2.28 -14.61
CA LYS A 57 6.53 -3.42 -15.51
C LYS A 57 7.06 -3.16 -16.92
N ALA A 58 6.90 -1.96 -17.44
CA ALA A 58 7.33 -1.59 -18.79
C ALA A 58 8.84 -1.30 -18.87
N THR A 59 9.54 -1.16 -17.74
CA THR A 59 10.97 -0.88 -17.70
C THR A 59 11.75 -2.20 -17.74
N PRO A 60 12.49 -2.51 -18.81
CA PRO A 60 13.29 -3.75 -18.88
C PRO A 60 14.40 -3.74 -17.83
N GLU A 61 14.63 -4.90 -17.20
CA GLU A 61 15.72 -5.08 -16.25
C GLU A 61 16.21 -6.54 -16.29
N ALA A 62 17.46 -6.74 -16.73
CA ALA A 62 18.07 -8.05 -16.94
C ALA A 62 17.16 -9.03 -17.71
N ASP A 63 16.84 -10.20 -17.15
CA ASP A 63 15.99 -11.25 -17.75
C ASP A 63 14.48 -11.04 -17.48
N GLY A 64 14.07 -9.83 -17.09
CA GLY A 64 12.67 -9.50 -16.78
C GLY A 64 12.40 -8.00 -16.87
N ASN A 65 11.61 -7.48 -15.94
CA ASN A 65 11.33 -6.06 -15.80
C ASN A 65 11.56 -5.56 -14.37
N MET A 66 11.55 -4.25 -14.19
CA MET A 66 11.82 -3.62 -12.89
C MET A 66 10.81 -4.01 -11.81
N LEU A 67 9.55 -4.27 -12.18
CA LEU A 67 8.54 -4.75 -11.22
C LEU A 67 8.86 -6.16 -10.72
N ASP A 68 9.48 -7.02 -11.54
CA ASP A 68 9.87 -8.37 -11.11
C ASP A 68 10.92 -8.34 -9.97
N ARG A 69 11.69 -7.26 -9.86
CA ARG A 69 12.76 -7.05 -8.87
C ARG A 69 12.45 -5.97 -7.83
N THR A 70 11.22 -5.47 -7.81
CA THR A 70 10.78 -4.43 -6.85
C THR A 70 9.60 -4.95 -6.07
N VAL A 71 9.65 -4.86 -4.73
CA VAL A 71 8.48 -5.14 -3.87
C VAL A 71 7.77 -3.84 -3.55
N VAL A 72 6.50 -3.74 -3.92
CA VAL A 72 5.67 -2.56 -3.69
C VAL A 72 4.53 -2.90 -2.73
N LEU A 73 4.50 -2.21 -1.59
CA LEU A 73 3.41 -2.27 -0.63
C LEU A 73 2.57 -1.00 -0.72
N TRP A 74 1.28 -1.13 -0.96
CA TRP A 74 0.35 -0.01 -1.08
C TRP A 74 -0.93 -0.27 -0.29
N GLY A 75 -1.43 0.74 0.42
CA GLY A 75 -2.63 0.58 1.23
C GLY A 75 -2.79 1.61 2.34
N SER A 76 -3.58 1.24 3.35
CA SER A 76 -3.80 2.05 4.54
C SER A 76 -3.42 1.30 5.79
N ALA A 77 -2.83 2.03 6.75
CA ALA A 77 -2.51 1.50 8.06
C ALA A 77 -3.74 1.36 8.97
N HIS A 78 -4.94 1.78 8.56
CA HIS A 78 -6.19 1.66 9.32
C HIS A 78 -7.41 1.68 8.36
N PRO A 79 -8.57 1.09 8.74
CA PRO A 79 -9.82 1.29 8.02
C PRO A 79 -10.39 2.69 8.26
N HIS A 80 -11.26 3.14 7.36
CA HIS A 80 -11.85 4.49 7.40
C HIS A 80 -12.52 4.82 8.75
N ALA A 81 -12.45 6.10 9.14
CA ALA A 81 -13.02 6.68 10.37
C ALA A 81 -12.55 6.02 11.67
N SER A 82 -11.46 5.26 11.63
CA SER A 82 -10.86 4.65 12.81
C SER A 82 -9.34 4.76 12.76
N HIS A 83 -8.71 4.79 13.92
CA HIS A 83 -7.29 4.45 14.07
C HIS A 83 -7.15 2.97 14.50
N SER A 84 -8.08 2.12 14.03
CA SER A 84 -8.10 0.70 14.37
C SER A 84 -6.96 -0.03 13.69
N THR A 85 -6.11 -0.67 14.47
CA THR A 85 -4.96 -1.45 13.99
C THR A 85 -5.36 -2.85 13.51
N LYS A 86 -6.50 -2.96 12.81
CA LYS A 86 -7.08 -4.23 12.33
C LYS A 86 -7.63 -4.07 10.92
N ASN A 87 -7.63 -5.15 10.14
CA ASN A 87 -8.23 -5.23 8.80
C ASN A 87 -7.75 -4.14 7.84
N TYR A 88 -6.44 -4.06 7.68
CA TYR A 88 -5.79 -3.12 6.78
C TYR A 88 -6.08 -3.45 5.32
N PRO A 89 -6.52 -2.49 4.49
CA PRO A 89 -6.58 -2.68 3.05
C PRO A 89 -5.15 -2.58 2.50
N ILE A 90 -4.55 -3.72 2.18
CA ILE A 90 -3.17 -3.84 1.72
C ILE A 90 -3.13 -4.52 0.36
N HIS A 91 -2.31 -3.99 -0.54
CA HIS A 91 -1.97 -4.54 -1.83
C HIS A 91 -0.45 -4.68 -1.91
N LEU A 92 0.00 -5.92 -2.09
CA LEU A 92 1.40 -6.25 -2.37
C LEU A 92 1.54 -6.53 -3.86
N ALA A 93 2.55 -5.95 -4.52
CA ALA A 93 2.81 -6.15 -5.94
C ALA A 93 4.31 -6.23 -6.24
N GLY A 94 4.66 -6.91 -7.32
CA GLY A 94 6.05 -7.05 -7.79
C GLY A 94 6.86 -8.10 -7.03
N GLY A 95 8.16 -8.18 -7.27
CA GLY A 95 9.02 -9.18 -6.64
C GLY A 95 8.82 -10.60 -7.15
N ASN A 96 8.32 -10.77 -8.38
CA ASN A 96 8.15 -12.09 -9.01
C ASN A 96 9.47 -12.89 -9.10
N LYS A 97 10.60 -12.18 -9.26
CA LYS A 97 11.95 -12.77 -9.27
C LYS A 97 12.61 -12.76 -7.89
N LEU A 98 11.87 -12.32 -6.87
CA LEU A 98 12.27 -12.27 -5.45
C LEU A 98 11.49 -13.28 -4.59
N GLY A 99 10.77 -14.21 -5.22
CA GLY A 99 10.03 -15.27 -4.53
C GLY A 99 8.64 -14.89 -4.04
N LEU A 100 8.09 -13.74 -4.43
CA LEU A 100 6.69 -13.38 -4.14
C LEU A 100 5.73 -13.99 -5.16
N LYS A 101 4.54 -14.38 -4.70
CA LYS A 101 3.45 -14.94 -5.52
C LYS A 101 2.18 -14.11 -5.38
N HIS A 102 1.55 -13.81 -6.52
CA HIS A 102 0.40 -12.90 -6.60
C HIS A 102 -0.84 -13.57 -7.19
N GLY A 103 -1.95 -12.84 -7.24
CA GLY A 103 -3.22 -13.31 -7.82
C GLY A 103 -4.22 -13.83 -6.78
N HIS A 104 -4.01 -13.53 -5.51
CA HIS A 104 -4.82 -14.00 -4.41
C HIS A 104 -5.37 -12.84 -3.58
N LEU A 105 -6.59 -13.00 -3.07
CA LEU A 105 -7.18 -12.15 -2.04
C LEU A 105 -7.17 -12.92 -0.73
N HIS A 106 -6.40 -12.44 0.25
CA HIS A 106 -6.31 -13.06 1.58
C HIS A 106 -7.18 -12.32 2.59
N SER A 107 -7.79 -13.08 3.50
CA SER A 107 -8.50 -12.54 4.66
C SER A 107 -7.85 -13.08 5.94
N PHE A 108 -7.39 -12.17 6.79
CA PHE A 108 -6.70 -12.44 8.05
C PHE A 108 -7.56 -11.98 9.23
N GLU A 109 -8.75 -12.55 9.32
CA GLU A 109 -9.78 -12.18 10.31
C GLU A 109 -10.09 -13.34 11.26
N GLY A 110 -10.66 -13.02 12.43
CA GLY A 110 -11.05 -14.03 13.42
C GLY A 110 -9.88 -14.91 13.85
N THR A 111 -10.03 -16.23 13.68
CA THR A 111 -8.98 -17.22 14.02
C THR A 111 -7.80 -17.22 13.05
N LYS A 112 -7.90 -16.54 11.89
CA LYS A 112 -6.83 -16.39 10.91
C LYS A 112 -6.01 -15.10 11.11
N LYS A 113 -6.27 -14.35 12.17
CA LYS A 113 -5.58 -13.10 12.43
C LYS A 113 -4.09 -13.35 12.62
N VAL A 114 -3.27 -12.63 11.88
CA VAL A 114 -1.81 -12.61 12.02
C VAL A 114 -1.30 -11.18 12.12
N PRO A 115 -0.15 -10.92 12.76
CA PRO A 115 0.50 -9.61 12.74
C PRO A 115 0.86 -9.21 11.31
N LEU A 116 0.59 -7.95 10.94
CA LEU A 116 1.04 -7.41 9.65
C LEU A 116 2.58 -7.43 9.56
N ALA A 117 3.27 -7.36 10.70
CA ALA A 117 4.73 -7.47 10.75
C ALA A 117 5.28 -8.75 10.11
N ASN A 118 4.50 -9.85 10.05
CA ASN A 118 4.90 -11.07 9.33
C ASN A 118 5.11 -10.81 7.82
N LEU A 119 4.32 -9.89 7.24
CA LEU A 119 4.52 -9.45 5.86
C LEU A 119 5.85 -8.70 5.71
N PHE A 120 6.21 -7.84 6.66
CA PHE A 120 7.48 -7.10 6.61
C PHE A 120 8.70 -8.01 6.71
N VAL A 121 8.66 -9.03 7.58
CA VAL A 121 9.70 -10.07 7.64
C VAL A 121 9.83 -10.75 6.27
N SER A 122 8.70 -11.11 5.65
CA SER A 122 8.70 -11.77 4.33
C SER A 122 9.26 -10.85 3.23
N MET A 123 8.91 -9.56 3.26
CA MET A 123 9.42 -8.57 2.31
C MET A 123 10.92 -8.34 2.45
N LEU A 124 11.44 -8.23 3.68
CA LEU A 124 12.87 -8.07 3.95
C LEU A 124 13.67 -9.29 3.49
N ASN A 125 13.18 -10.49 3.81
CA ASN A 125 13.80 -11.74 3.36
C ASN A 125 13.79 -11.86 1.82
N ALA A 126 12.74 -11.40 1.15
CA ALA A 126 12.65 -11.41 -0.31
C ALA A 126 13.68 -10.48 -1.00
N VAL A 127 14.16 -9.44 -0.32
CA VAL A 127 15.18 -8.51 -0.85
C VAL A 127 16.57 -8.77 -0.26
N ASP A 128 16.87 -10.02 0.11
CA ASP A 128 18.14 -10.47 0.67
C ASP A 128 18.58 -9.71 1.96
N VAL A 129 17.61 -9.23 2.74
CA VAL A 129 17.83 -8.68 4.08
C VAL A 129 17.27 -9.68 5.11
N PRO A 130 18.02 -10.75 5.43
CA PRO A 130 17.51 -11.82 6.27
C PRO A 130 17.25 -11.31 7.69
N VAL A 131 16.02 -11.46 8.16
CA VAL A 131 15.59 -11.17 9.53
C VAL A 131 14.70 -12.31 10.04
N GLU A 132 14.89 -12.68 11.31
CA GLU A 132 14.05 -13.69 11.96
C GLU A 132 12.74 -13.09 12.50
N ALA A 133 12.78 -11.82 12.92
CA ALA A 133 11.64 -11.13 13.50
C ALA A 133 11.72 -9.60 13.27
N PHE A 134 10.56 -8.97 13.25
CA PHE A 134 10.39 -7.52 13.26
C PHE A 134 9.15 -7.15 14.08
N ALA A 135 9.29 -6.22 15.03
CA ALA A 135 8.20 -5.77 15.90
C ALA A 135 7.44 -6.95 16.56
N ASP A 136 6.13 -7.05 16.33
CA ASP A 136 5.25 -8.08 16.88
C ASP A 136 5.07 -9.30 15.95
N SER A 137 5.98 -9.49 14.98
CA SER A 137 5.92 -10.63 14.07
C SER A 137 6.04 -11.96 14.81
N THR A 138 5.25 -12.94 14.40
CA THR A 138 5.33 -14.33 14.87
C THR A 138 5.96 -15.29 13.85
N GLY A 139 6.39 -14.76 12.70
CA GLY A 139 7.03 -15.52 11.63
C GLY A 139 6.92 -14.81 10.29
N ILE A 140 7.08 -15.56 9.20
CA ILE A 140 6.81 -15.10 7.83
C ILE A 140 5.33 -15.19 7.49
N MET A 141 4.89 -14.47 6.46
CA MET A 141 3.59 -14.58 5.82
C MET A 141 3.75 -15.44 4.57
N SER A 142 3.70 -16.77 4.77
CA SER A 142 3.89 -17.75 3.69
C SER A 142 2.90 -17.60 2.53
N GLU A 143 1.72 -17.04 2.80
CA GLU A 143 0.68 -16.76 1.83
C GLU A 143 1.13 -15.79 0.72
N ALA A 144 2.16 -14.97 0.98
CA ALA A 144 2.72 -14.03 0.01
C ALA A 144 3.88 -14.63 -0.84
N LEU A 145 4.34 -15.84 -0.52
CA LEU A 145 5.53 -16.45 -1.10
C LEU A 145 5.18 -17.56 -2.11
N ALA A 146 6.12 -17.86 -3.01
CA ALA A 146 6.02 -18.89 -4.04
C ALA A 146 6.15 -20.32 -3.49
#